data_AF-A0A1M6CZR8-F1
#
_entry.id   AF-A0A1M6CZR8-F1
#
_cell.length_a   1.000
_cell.length_b   1.000
_cell.length_c   1.000
_cell.angle_alpha   90.00
_cell.angle_beta   90.00
_cell.angle_gamma   90.00
#
_symmetry.space_group_name_H-M   'P 1'
#
loop_
_entity.id
_entity.type
_entity.pdbx_description
1 polymer ?
#
loop_
_entity_poly.entity_id
_entity_poly.type
_entity_poly.pdbx_seq_one_letter_code
_entity_poly.pdbx_strand_id
1 'polypeptide(L)'
;MASSAHPAPPDAEETKPLAVRDAEALRLALASAEPGSVVEIGTSFTLGEALRLDRPLHLRAAPGPRPVLTLAGEASLILGAGAGGGSLRGLGLTSRGHRARPLLELRGPARVRLEDLLLTEAEGAGLEAKGCAELYLRDILLAELGLQGASFSACTNLDAALILSGIGRRARSAGVTLTGGGGTLRLRAAEVSGNAVTLQPGEAEAGHDIALEATQSFRGLAIMGSAERVVGGATAHVVAEEMDDVAVLLSNCRGITLDLHARRCAPLQLNGGAGARDCRIALHSDRPGQVVQRGGSGGNMIIDEPLAGWPATEPPPRLAAYPRHEVEETCSVCGWHGRFRRTHRLLRETFACGSCRATLRYRSQASALLASLAGGLHPTMKALAESGWLADKAVFEPGQSGPLRPYLSRAQRYAVSTFRPGIPSGEMWEGVECQDLTATSFADESFDLVVSSDIMEHVRRPERAWAEIRRILKPGGLHVFSIPLVAPMPPHSVARVDVSGEEDVHLLPEVYHGDGAGGRSLVYTDFGADLLDQLAALGLPTQALLHPGGDPVCAPALSFVSRRLNR
;
A
#
# COMPACT_ATOMS: atom_id res chain seq x y z
N MET A 1 5.18 5.51 36.40
CA MET A 1 4.29 5.59 37.59
C MET A 1 3.16 4.60 37.39
N ALA A 2 2.87 3.79 38.43
CA ALA A 2 1.80 2.80 38.58
C ALA A 2 1.35 2.04 37.31
N SER A 3 1.88 0.82 37.13
CA SER A 3 1.29 -0.23 36.30
C SER A 3 -0.14 -0.50 36.81
N SER A 4 -1.16 -0.03 36.10
CA SER A 4 -2.52 -0.53 36.29
C SER A 4 -2.56 -1.94 35.71
N ALA A 5 -2.20 -2.92 36.56
CA ALA A 5 -2.42 -4.32 36.27
C ALA A 5 -3.92 -4.52 36.01
N HIS A 6 -4.29 -4.66 34.73
CA HIS A 6 -5.62 -5.13 34.38
C HIS A 6 -5.78 -6.55 34.90
N PRO A 7 -6.96 -6.91 35.45
CA PRO A 7 -7.20 -8.28 35.90
C PRO A 7 -6.91 -9.23 34.74
N ALA A 8 -6.13 -10.26 35.03
CA ALA A 8 -5.92 -11.39 34.15
C ALA A 8 -7.29 -11.90 33.67
N PRO A 9 -7.40 -12.43 32.43
CA PRO A 9 -8.65 -13.03 31.98
C PRO A 9 -9.10 -14.03 33.06
N PRO A 10 -10.41 -14.13 33.37
CA PRO A 10 -10.87 -15.32 34.08
C PRO A 10 -10.36 -16.50 33.25
N ASP A 11 -9.55 -17.36 33.87
CA ASP A 11 -9.28 -18.67 33.33
C ASP A 11 -10.67 -19.28 33.10
N ALA A 12 -11.13 -19.26 31.84
CA ALA A 12 -12.43 -19.78 31.49
C ALA A 12 -12.43 -21.24 31.93
N GLU A 13 -13.25 -21.55 32.93
CA GLU A 13 -13.45 -22.90 33.45
C GLU A 13 -13.62 -23.88 32.29
N GLU A 14 -12.72 -24.88 32.26
CA GLU A 14 -12.92 -26.29 31.89
C GLU A 14 -13.74 -26.68 30.65
N THR A 15 -14.00 -25.79 29.69
CA THR A 15 -14.51 -26.23 28.38
C THR A 15 -13.37 -26.75 27.52
N LYS A 16 -13.43 -28.04 27.17
CA LYS A 16 -12.47 -28.65 26.24
C LYS A 16 -12.49 -27.87 24.92
N PRO A 17 -11.35 -27.33 24.46
CA PRO A 17 -11.33 -26.49 23.27
C PRO A 17 -11.77 -27.25 22.02
N LEU A 18 -12.48 -26.56 21.13
CA LEU A 18 -12.84 -27.06 19.80
C LEU A 18 -11.60 -26.98 18.91
N ALA A 19 -10.89 -28.11 18.76
CA ALA A 19 -9.69 -28.17 17.94
C ALA A 19 -10.03 -28.19 16.44
N VAL A 20 -9.42 -27.30 15.67
CA VAL A 20 -9.63 -27.17 14.22
C VAL A 20 -8.30 -27.24 13.47
N ARG A 21 -8.31 -27.88 12.30
CA ARG A 21 -7.11 -28.14 11.49
C ARG A 21 -7.21 -27.68 10.04
N ASP A 22 -8.38 -27.23 9.62
CA ASP A 22 -8.63 -26.74 8.27
C ASP A 22 -9.75 -25.69 8.28
N ALA A 23 -9.97 -25.07 7.13
CA ALA A 23 -10.93 -23.99 6.94
C ALA A 23 -12.38 -24.41 7.22
N GLU A 24 -12.77 -25.62 6.82
CA GLU A 24 -14.15 -26.08 6.96
C GLU A 24 -14.46 -26.44 8.40
N ALA A 25 -13.53 -27.11 9.10
CA ALA A 25 -13.62 -27.36 10.53
C ALA A 25 -13.73 -26.06 11.33
N LEU A 26 -12.96 -25.02 10.97
CA LEU A 26 -13.08 -23.71 11.60
C LEU A 26 -14.45 -23.08 11.34
N ARG A 27 -14.96 -23.14 10.10
CA ARG A 27 -16.27 -22.61 9.75
C ARG A 27 -17.40 -23.29 10.53
N LEU A 28 -17.36 -24.62 10.61
CA LEU A 28 -18.33 -25.43 11.37
C LEU A 28 -18.25 -25.15 12.88
N ALA A 29 -17.04 -25.04 13.43
CA ALA A 29 -16.84 -24.71 14.83
C ALA A 29 -17.41 -23.33 15.17
N LEU A 30 -17.15 -22.31 14.34
CA LEU A 30 -17.67 -20.96 14.59
C LEU A 30 -19.20 -20.85 14.44
N ALA A 31 -19.79 -21.67 13.57
CA ALA A 31 -21.24 -21.71 13.41
C ALA A 31 -21.95 -22.34 14.63
N SER A 32 -21.35 -23.38 15.22
CA SER A 32 -21.96 -24.22 16.26
C SER A 32 -21.50 -23.90 17.69
N ALA A 33 -20.39 -23.20 17.87
CA ALA A 33 -19.85 -22.89 19.20
C ALA A 33 -20.77 -21.96 20.00
N GLU A 34 -20.96 -22.30 21.27
CA GLU A 34 -21.68 -21.47 22.24
C GLU A 34 -20.85 -20.21 22.61
N PRO A 35 -21.49 -19.08 22.95
CA PRO A 35 -20.81 -17.92 23.52
C PRO A 35 -19.86 -18.30 24.66
N GLY A 36 -18.63 -17.77 24.65
CA GLY A 36 -17.56 -18.08 25.60
C GLY A 36 -16.72 -19.30 25.24
N SER A 37 -17.06 -20.05 24.18
CA SER A 37 -16.27 -21.21 23.77
C SER A 37 -14.88 -20.85 23.28
N VAL A 38 -13.93 -21.76 23.53
CA VAL A 38 -12.56 -21.69 23.02
C VAL A 38 -12.43 -22.53 21.75
N VAL A 39 -11.99 -21.91 20.65
CA VAL A 39 -11.66 -22.56 19.39
C VAL A 39 -10.14 -22.54 19.21
N GLU A 40 -9.54 -23.72 19.08
CA GLU A 40 -8.09 -23.88 19.06
C GLU A 40 -7.60 -24.30 17.67
N ILE A 41 -6.76 -23.46 17.06
CA ILE A 41 -6.28 -23.63 15.69
C ILE A 41 -4.91 -24.29 15.71
N GLY A 42 -4.80 -25.52 15.19
CA GLY A 42 -3.58 -26.32 15.29
C GLY A 42 -2.62 -26.23 14.10
N THR A 43 -3.09 -25.78 12.93
CA THR A 43 -2.34 -25.84 11.68
C THR A 43 -2.61 -24.60 10.83
N SER A 44 -1.67 -24.29 9.93
CA SER A 44 -1.83 -23.25 8.90
C SER A 44 -2.70 -23.76 7.76
N PHE A 45 -3.61 -22.94 7.25
CA PHE A 45 -4.44 -23.26 6.09
C PHE A 45 -4.91 -21.99 5.37
N THR A 46 -5.51 -22.18 4.19
CA THR A 46 -6.03 -21.09 3.36
C THR A 46 -7.53 -20.91 3.60
N LEU A 47 -7.96 -19.65 3.77
CA LEU A 47 -9.36 -19.25 3.78
C LEU A 47 -9.72 -18.68 2.41
N GLY A 48 -10.67 -19.32 1.71
CA GLY A 48 -11.19 -18.85 0.42
C GLY A 48 -12.32 -17.83 0.53
N GLU A 49 -12.93 -17.73 1.70
CA GLU A 49 -14.06 -16.83 1.98
C GLU A 49 -13.83 -16.05 3.28
N ALA A 50 -14.55 -14.95 3.44
CA ALA A 50 -14.47 -14.15 4.66
C ALA A 50 -15.02 -14.93 5.87
N LEU A 51 -14.26 -14.90 6.96
CA LEU A 51 -14.61 -15.57 8.20
C LEU A 51 -15.16 -14.54 9.18
N ARG A 52 -16.42 -14.71 9.59
CA ARG A 52 -17.11 -13.74 10.42
C ARG A 52 -17.44 -14.30 11.80
N LEU A 53 -17.05 -13.58 12.85
CA LEU A 53 -17.40 -13.82 14.23
C LEU A 53 -18.43 -12.78 14.66
N ASP A 54 -19.64 -13.24 14.99
CA ASP A 54 -20.74 -12.40 15.50
C ASP A 54 -21.21 -12.84 16.89
N ARG A 55 -20.36 -13.55 17.64
CA ARG A 55 -20.61 -13.97 19.02
C ARG A 55 -19.29 -13.99 19.80
N PRO A 56 -19.30 -13.89 21.15
CA PRO A 56 -18.05 -13.80 21.93
C PRO A 56 -17.35 -15.15 21.96
N LEU A 57 -16.40 -15.37 21.06
CA LEU A 57 -15.58 -16.58 21.02
C LEU A 57 -14.12 -16.26 21.31
N HIS A 58 -13.41 -17.24 21.85
CA HIS A 58 -11.97 -17.15 22.10
C HIS A 58 -11.23 -18.03 21.10
N LEU A 59 -10.68 -17.43 20.06
CA LEU A 59 -9.85 -18.13 19.09
C LEU A 59 -8.40 -18.03 19.52
N ARG A 60 -7.72 -19.17 19.62
CA ARG A 60 -6.30 -19.20 19.97
C ARG A 60 -5.52 -20.23 19.16
N ALA A 61 -4.22 -20.03 19.03
CA ALA A 61 -3.33 -21.07 18.55
C ALA A 61 -3.27 -22.25 19.53
N ALA A 62 -3.17 -23.45 18.99
CA ALA A 62 -2.77 -24.62 19.75
C ALA A 62 -1.31 -24.48 20.21
N PRO A 63 -0.89 -25.19 21.28
CA PRO A 63 0.52 -25.29 21.65
C PRO A 63 1.37 -25.78 20.47
N GLY A 64 2.41 -25.01 20.11
CA GLY A 64 3.29 -25.34 18.98
C GLY A 64 3.64 -24.13 18.11
N PRO A 65 4.04 -24.36 16.84
CA PRO A 65 4.27 -23.29 15.88
C PRO A 65 3.02 -22.44 15.66
N ARG A 66 3.21 -21.12 15.51
CA ARG A 66 2.12 -20.19 15.21
C ARG A 66 1.38 -20.62 13.93
N PRO A 67 0.08 -20.96 14.00
CA PRO A 67 -0.72 -21.23 12.81
C PRO A 67 -0.91 -19.94 12.01
N VAL A 68 -0.73 -20.03 10.70
CA VAL A 68 -0.89 -18.90 9.77
C VAL A 68 -2.10 -19.16 8.88
N LEU A 69 -3.10 -18.29 8.97
CA LEU A 69 -4.27 -18.29 8.10
C LEU A 69 -3.96 -17.44 6.85
N THR A 70 -3.89 -18.10 5.70
CA THR A 70 -3.69 -17.42 4.42
C THR A 70 -5.04 -17.03 3.84
N LEU A 71 -5.36 -15.75 3.76
CA LEU A 71 -6.63 -15.31 3.18
C LEU A 71 -6.44 -15.09 1.68
N ALA A 72 -7.20 -15.82 0.87
CA ALA A 72 -7.21 -15.75 -0.59
C ALA A 72 -8.35 -14.87 -1.10
N GLY A 73 -8.14 -14.20 -2.23
CA GLY A 73 -9.17 -13.33 -2.83
C GLY A 73 -9.60 -12.21 -1.88
N GLU A 74 -10.91 -12.09 -1.65
CA GLU A 74 -11.53 -11.08 -0.77
C GLU A 74 -11.73 -11.56 0.68
N ALA A 75 -11.18 -12.70 1.05
CA ALA A 75 -11.30 -13.23 2.40
C ALA A 75 -10.65 -12.27 3.42
N SER A 76 -11.42 -11.94 4.46
CA SER A 76 -10.98 -11.22 5.65
C SER A 76 -11.47 -11.93 6.91
N LEU A 77 -10.77 -11.74 8.04
CA LEU A 77 -11.28 -12.13 9.36
C LEU A 77 -12.06 -10.94 9.93
N ILE A 78 -13.35 -11.13 10.19
CA ILE A 78 -14.26 -10.04 10.60
C ILE A 78 -14.83 -10.34 11.99
N LEU A 79 -14.61 -9.45 12.94
CA LEU A 79 -15.27 -9.44 14.25
C LEU A 79 -16.40 -8.42 14.18
N GLY A 80 -17.63 -8.89 14.06
CA GLY A 80 -18.82 -8.04 14.10
C GLY A 80 -19.20 -7.60 15.51
N ALA A 81 -20.22 -6.74 15.62
CA ALA A 81 -20.67 -6.19 16.90
C ALA A 81 -20.99 -7.24 17.97
N GLY A 82 -21.51 -8.41 17.55
CA GLY A 82 -21.80 -9.52 18.46
C GLY A 82 -20.57 -10.24 19.03
N ALA A 83 -19.37 -9.99 18.50
CA ALA A 83 -18.13 -10.60 18.99
C ALA A 83 -17.63 -10.05 20.33
N GLY A 84 -18.36 -9.11 20.93
CA GLY A 84 -17.90 -8.40 22.11
C GLY A 84 -17.70 -9.28 23.34
N GLY A 85 -16.53 -9.19 23.99
CA GLY A 85 -16.09 -10.12 25.03
C GLY A 85 -15.20 -11.26 24.53
N GLY A 86 -15.09 -11.45 23.20
CA GLY A 86 -14.24 -12.45 22.59
C GLY A 86 -12.76 -12.07 22.50
N SER A 87 -11.93 -13.00 22.05
CA SER A 87 -10.49 -12.77 21.86
C SER A 87 -9.88 -13.52 20.68
N LEU A 88 -8.81 -12.96 20.11
CA LEU A 88 -7.91 -13.65 19.19
C LEU A 88 -6.50 -13.69 19.80
N ARG A 89 -5.87 -14.88 19.84
CA ARG A 89 -4.53 -15.01 20.41
C ARG A 89 -3.57 -15.92 19.63
N GLY A 90 -2.34 -15.45 19.40
CA GLY A 90 -1.25 -16.28 18.91
C GLY A 90 -1.39 -16.72 17.45
N LEU A 91 -2.15 -16.01 16.63
CA LEU A 91 -2.43 -16.37 15.24
C LEU A 91 -1.61 -15.51 14.26
N GLY A 92 -1.24 -16.10 13.12
CA GLY A 92 -0.75 -15.38 11.95
C GLY A 92 -1.85 -15.18 10.91
N LEU A 93 -1.92 -14.02 10.28
CA LEU A 93 -2.77 -13.71 9.13
C LEU A 93 -1.88 -13.21 7.99
N THR A 94 -2.06 -13.78 6.80
CA THR A 94 -1.34 -13.36 5.59
C THR A 94 -2.24 -13.39 4.37
N SER A 95 -1.74 -12.96 3.20
CA SER A 95 -2.50 -12.95 1.96
C SER A 95 -1.71 -13.41 0.76
N ARG A 96 -2.43 -13.85 -0.27
CA ARG A 96 -1.89 -14.03 -1.63
C ARG A 96 -2.69 -13.16 -2.60
N GLY A 97 -1.97 -12.40 -3.44
CA GLY A 97 -2.56 -11.55 -4.49
C GLY A 97 -2.95 -10.14 -4.04
N HIS A 98 -3.45 -9.36 -5.01
CA HIS A 98 -3.95 -7.99 -4.80
C HIS A 98 -5.27 -8.04 -4.00
N ARG A 99 -5.34 -7.34 -2.86
CA ARG A 99 -6.57 -7.25 -2.04
C ARG A 99 -6.99 -5.82 -1.77
N ALA A 100 -8.30 -5.57 -1.84
CA ALA A 100 -8.90 -4.32 -1.37
C ALA A 100 -9.12 -4.31 0.16
N ARG A 101 -9.32 -5.49 0.78
CA ARG A 101 -9.71 -5.61 2.20
C ARG A 101 -8.54 -5.80 3.18
N PRO A 102 -8.68 -5.33 4.44
CA PRO A 102 -7.77 -5.62 5.53
C PRO A 102 -7.66 -7.11 5.86
N LEU A 103 -6.56 -7.55 6.48
CA LEU A 103 -6.44 -8.92 7.02
C LEU A 103 -7.45 -9.17 8.14
N LEU A 104 -7.62 -8.17 9.02
CA LEU A 104 -8.48 -8.23 10.20
C LEU A 104 -9.36 -6.98 10.29
N GLU A 105 -10.66 -7.19 10.42
CA GLU A 105 -11.65 -6.13 10.54
C GLU A 105 -12.45 -6.27 11.84
N LEU A 106 -12.60 -5.18 12.59
CA LEU A 106 -13.46 -5.09 13.76
C LEU A 106 -14.55 -4.04 13.48
N ARG A 107 -15.81 -4.49 13.52
CA ARG A 107 -16.98 -3.69 13.12
C ARG A 107 -17.95 -3.57 14.29
N GLY A 108 -17.68 -2.61 15.18
CA GLY A 108 -18.51 -2.30 16.34
C GLY A 108 -18.42 -3.21 17.58
N PRO A 109 -17.49 -4.18 17.74
CA PRO A 109 -17.47 -4.98 18.96
C PRO A 109 -16.96 -4.18 20.16
N ALA A 110 -17.39 -4.59 21.36
CA ALA A 110 -16.93 -4.04 22.63
C ALA A 110 -16.17 -5.09 23.46
N ARG A 111 -15.19 -4.68 24.27
CA ARG A 111 -14.45 -5.59 25.18
C ARG A 111 -13.73 -6.73 24.45
N VAL A 112 -13.06 -6.42 23.34
CA VAL A 112 -12.31 -7.41 22.55
C VAL A 112 -10.83 -7.36 22.91
N ARG A 113 -10.21 -8.56 23.02
CA ARG A 113 -8.78 -8.71 23.26
C ARG A 113 -8.08 -9.35 22.06
N LEU A 114 -7.07 -8.69 21.53
CA LEU A 114 -6.19 -9.22 20.50
C LEU A 114 -4.78 -9.31 21.08
N GLU A 115 -4.19 -10.49 21.06
CA GLU A 115 -2.90 -10.75 21.72
C GLU A 115 -1.98 -11.58 20.82
N ASP A 116 -0.71 -11.18 20.72
CA ASP A 116 0.31 -11.94 20.00
C ASP A 116 -0.08 -12.31 18.55
N LEU A 117 -0.57 -11.33 17.79
CA LEU A 117 -0.98 -11.54 16.39
C LEU A 117 0.13 -11.10 15.43
N LEU A 118 0.29 -11.87 14.34
CA LEU A 118 1.19 -11.53 13.23
C LEU A 118 0.37 -11.26 11.98
N LEU A 119 0.35 -10.02 11.49
CA LEU A 119 -0.35 -9.62 10.27
C LEU A 119 0.70 -9.25 9.22
N THR A 120 0.91 -10.11 8.23
CA THR A 120 2.08 -9.97 7.35
C THR A 120 1.87 -10.32 5.88
N GLU A 121 2.78 -9.81 5.04
CA GLU A 121 2.89 -10.12 3.62
C GLU A 121 1.59 -9.89 2.84
N ALA A 122 0.91 -8.78 3.12
CA ALA A 122 -0.31 -8.41 2.40
C ALA A 122 -0.09 -7.21 1.48
N GLU A 123 -0.85 -7.17 0.40
CA GLU A 123 -0.89 -6.02 -0.49
C GLU A 123 -1.84 -4.92 -0.02
N GLY A 124 -2.85 -5.29 0.75
CA GLY A 124 -3.84 -4.38 1.33
C GLY A 124 -3.41 -3.84 2.70
N ALA A 125 -4.41 -3.48 3.51
CA ALA A 125 -4.21 -3.05 4.89
C ALA A 125 -4.06 -4.23 5.86
N GLY A 126 -3.50 -3.97 7.04
CA GLY A 126 -3.39 -4.97 8.11
C GLY A 126 -4.67 -5.09 8.91
N LEU A 127 -4.92 -4.12 9.79
CA LEU A 127 -6.03 -4.12 10.74
C LEU A 127 -6.92 -2.89 10.53
N GLU A 128 -8.22 -3.08 10.56
CA GLU A 128 -9.18 -1.97 10.61
C GLU A 128 -10.17 -2.18 11.76
N ALA A 129 -10.33 -1.18 12.61
CA ALA A 129 -11.29 -1.17 13.71
C ALA A 129 -12.17 0.07 13.64
N LYS A 130 -13.48 -0.14 13.56
CA LYS A 130 -14.47 0.93 13.46
C LYS A 130 -15.55 0.80 14.52
N GLY A 131 -15.79 1.89 15.25
CA GLY A 131 -16.86 1.98 16.25
C GLY A 131 -16.71 1.02 17.44
N CYS A 132 -15.49 0.63 17.78
CA CYS A 132 -15.23 -0.33 18.87
C CYS A 132 -15.18 0.37 20.23
N ALA A 133 -15.45 -0.36 21.31
CA ALA A 133 -15.31 0.14 22.68
C ALA A 133 -14.48 -0.84 23.52
N GLU A 134 -13.62 -0.34 24.41
CA GLU A 134 -12.80 -1.19 25.30
C GLU A 134 -11.99 -2.23 24.50
N LEU A 135 -11.15 -1.73 23.59
CA LEU A 135 -10.40 -2.55 22.66
C LEU A 135 -8.95 -2.68 23.13
N TYR A 136 -8.52 -3.91 23.42
CA TYR A 136 -7.19 -4.20 23.98
C TYR A 136 -6.34 -4.95 22.95
N LEU A 137 -5.23 -4.34 22.51
CA LEU A 137 -4.28 -4.93 21.57
C LEU A 137 -2.91 -5.03 22.25
N ARG A 138 -2.37 -6.24 22.35
CA ARG A 138 -1.03 -6.50 22.90
C ARG A 138 -0.19 -7.31 21.94
N ASP A 139 1.06 -6.88 21.76
CA ASP A 139 2.06 -7.56 20.92
C ASP A 139 1.56 -7.86 19.51
N ILE A 140 0.93 -6.86 18.87
CA ILE A 140 0.45 -6.98 17.50
C ILE A 140 1.55 -6.52 16.55
N LEU A 141 2.07 -7.46 15.76
CA LEU A 141 3.10 -7.22 14.77
C LEU A 141 2.46 -7.12 13.39
N LEU A 142 2.54 -5.93 12.78
CA LEU A 142 2.09 -5.68 11.42
C LEU A 142 3.30 -5.38 10.55
N ALA A 143 3.57 -6.23 9.56
CA ALA A 143 4.75 -6.05 8.73
C ALA A 143 4.49 -6.34 7.27
N GLU A 144 5.22 -5.69 6.38
CA GLU A 144 5.15 -6.00 4.96
C GLU A 144 3.71 -5.83 4.45
N LEU A 145 3.17 -4.61 4.57
CA LEU A 145 1.80 -4.28 4.17
C LEU A 145 1.81 -3.23 3.04
N GLY A 146 1.07 -3.51 1.96
CA GLY A 146 1.07 -2.64 0.77
C GLY A 146 0.36 -1.31 0.99
N LEU A 147 -0.60 -1.23 1.91
CA LEU A 147 -1.31 -0.02 2.32
C LEU A 147 -1.03 0.31 3.80
N GLN A 148 -2.03 0.78 4.54
CA GLN A 148 -1.90 1.15 5.96
C GLN A 148 -1.70 -0.07 6.87
N GLY A 149 -1.02 0.14 7.99
CA GLY A 149 -0.86 -0.89 9.01
C GLY A 149 -2.14 -1.13 9.78
N ALA A 150 -2.56 -0.15 10.57
CA ALA A 150 -3.79 -0.19 11.35
C ALA A 150 -4.62 1.10 11.23
N SER A 151 -5.95 0.99 11.21
CA SER A 151 -6.86 2.14 11.33
C SER A 151 -7.83 1.94 12.50
N PHE A 152 -8.01 3.00 13.29
CA PHE A 152 -8.99 3.06 14.37
C PHE A 152 -9.89 4.27 14.17
N SER A 153 -11.18 4.03 13.92
CA SER A 153 -12.15 5.08 13.65
C SER A 153 -13.28 5.02 14.67
N ALA A 154 -13.47 6.11 15.42
CA ALA A 154 -14.47 6.23 16.48
C ALA A 154 -14.38 5.09 17.54
N CYS A 155 -13.15 4.71 17.91
CA CYS A 155 -12.93 3.70 18.96
C CYS A 155 -12.71 4.37 20.33
N THR A 156 -13.46 3.95 21.35
CA THR A 156 -13.34 4.48 22.73
C THR A 156 -12.63 3.48 23.64
N ASN A 157 -11.86 4.00 24.62
CA ASN A 157 -11.05 3.18 25.53
C ASN A 157 -10.14 2.20 24.79
N LEU A 158 -9.42 2.70 23.77
CA LEU A 158 -8.39 1.95 23.07
C LEU A 158 -7.16 1.78 23.98
N ASP A 159 -6.62 0.58 24.09
CA ASP A 159 -5.28 0.34 24.67
C ASP A 159 -4.52 -0.57 23.72
N ALA A 160 -3.66 0.04 22.88
CA ALA A 160 -2.98 -0.66 21.80
C ALA A 160 -1.46 -0.60 21.94
N ALA A 161 -0.81 -1.75 21.91
CA ALA A 161 0.63 -1.91 21.76
C ALA A 161 0.93 -2.59 20.41
N LEU A 162 1.46 -1.81 19.47
CA LEU A 162 1.68 -2.22 18.08
C LEU A 162 3.16 -2.12 17.70
N ILE A 163 3.56 -2.99 16.79
CA ILE A 163 4.88 -2.98 16.15
C ILE A 163 4.67 -2.98 14.64
N LEU A 164 5.27 -2.01 13.95
CA LEU A 164 5.16 -1.87 12.49
C LEU A 164 6.52 -1.90 11.79
N SER A 165 6.59 -2.60 10.66
CA SER A 165 7.76 -2.61 9.77
C SER A 165 7.36 -2.75 8.30
N GLY A 166 7.87 -1.90 7.40
CA GLY A 166 7.64 -2.06 5.96
C GLY A 166 6.18 -1.82 5.53
N ILE A 167 5.68 -0.61 5.79
CA ILE A 167 4.27 -0.24 5.59
C ILE A 167 4.11 0.75 4.43
N GLY A 168 3.01 0.61 3.68
CA GLY A 168 2.69 1.48 2.56
C GLY A 168 3.60 1.21 1.35
N ARG A 169 3.79 -0.06 1.01
CA ARG A 169 4.68 -0.48 -0.09
C ARG A 169 4.16 -0.08 -1.48
N ARG A 170 2.83 0.02 -1.64
CA ARG A 170 2.16 0.36 -2.91
C ARG A 170 1.79 1.83 -3.02
N ALA A 171 1.50 2.47 -1.90
CA ALA A 171 1.09 3.86 -1.82
C ALA A 171 1.66 4.50 -0.57
N ARG A 172 1.77 5.83 -0.57
CA ARG A 172 2.10 6.57 0.65
C ARG A 172 0.98 6.37 1.68
N SER A 173 1.20 5.53 2.67
CA SER A 173 0.19 5.16 3.65
C SER A 173 0.71 5.33 5.07
N ALA A 174 -0.18 5.70 5.99
CA ALA A 174 0.17 5.81 7.40
C ALA A 174 0.41 4.41 8.01
N GLY A 175 1.27 4.36 9.02
CA GLY A 175 1.43 3.18 9.86
C GLY A 175 0.13 2.93 10.64
N VAL A 176 -0.24 3.90 11.47
CA VAL A 176 -1.49 3.92 12.22
C VAL A 176 -2.28 5.19 11.91
N THR A 177 -3.58 5.05 11.62
CA THR A 177 -4.50 6.18 11.52
C THR A 177 -5.50 6.14 12.68
N LEU A 178 -5.58 7.23 13.44
CA LEU A 178 -6.56 7.45 14.49
C LEU A 178 -7.54 8.53 14.03
N THR A 179 -8.83 8.21 13.94
CA THR A 179 -9.87 9.15 13.54
C THR A 179 -10.94 9.22 14.62
N GLY A 180 -10.90 10.28 15.43
CA GLY A 180 -11.76 10.39 16.62
C GLY A 180 -11.45 9.36 17.70
N GLY A 181 -12.42 9.18 18.62
CA GLY A 181 -12.26 8.25 19.74
C GLY A 181 -11.18 8.70 20.74
N GLY A 182 -10.73 7.79 21.59
CA GLY A 182 -9.73 8.10 22.62
C GLY A 182 -9.14 6.85 23.27
N GLY A 183 -7.95 6.99 23.84
CA GLY A 183 -7.23 5.90 24.49
C GLY A 183 -5.71 6.05 24.47
N THR A 184 -5.01 4.95 24.67
CA THR A 184 -3.55 4.87 24.67
C THR A 184 -3.04 4.08 23.47
N LEU A 185 -2.07 4.64 22.76
CA LEU A 185 -1.32 3.99 21.70
C LEU A 185 0.17 3.95 22.06
N ARG A 186 0.73 2.74 22.14
CA ARG A 186 2.16 2.49 22.21
C ARG A 186 2.61 1.89 20.89
N LEU A 187 3.45 2.59 20.16
CA LEU A 187 3.85 2.20 18.81
C LEU A 187 5.36 2.22 18.64
N ARG A 188 5.90 1.12 18.10
CA ARG A 188 7.23 1.09 17.48
C ARG A 188 7.09 0.90 15.99
N ALA A 189 7.65 1.79 15.19
CA ALA A 189 7.50 1.80 13.74
C ALA A 189 8.84 1.98 13.03
N ALA A 190 9.07 1.18 11.99
CA ALA A 190 10.19 1.33 11.08
C ALA A 190 9.71 1.24 9.63
N GLU A 191 10.34 2.00 8.73
CA GLU A 191 10.13 1.85 7.29
C GLU A 191 8.66 2.05 6.87
N VAL A 192 8.04 3.14 7.33
CA VAL A 192 6.67 3.53 6.96
C VAL A 192 6.71 4.58 5.84
N SER A 193 6.11 4.29 4.69
CA SER A 193 6.18 5.19 3.52
C SER A 193 5.47 6.54 3.72
N GLY A 194 4.47 6.58 4.62
CA GLY A 194 3.79 7.76 5.13
C GLY A 194 4.15 8.07 6.60
N ASN A 195 3.22 8.69 7.33
CA ASN A 195 3.45 9.01 8.75
C ASN A 195 3.35 7.72 9.58
N ALA A 196 4.21 7.53 10.58
CA ALA A 196 4.07 6.39 11.49
C ALA A 196 2.73 6.44 12.24
N VAL A 197 2.32 7.63 12.71
CA VAL A 197 0.97 7.89 13.25
C VAL A 197 0.35 9.11 12.57
N THR A 198 -0.90 9.00 12.16
CA THR A 198 -1.74 10.14 11.76
C THR A 198 -2.96 10.22 12.69
N LEU A 199 -3.13 11.34 13.39
CA LEU A 199 -4.30 11.63 14.22
C LEU A 199 -5.18 12.68 13.53
N GLN A 200 -6.45 12.36 13.37
CA GLN A 200 -7.48 13.17 12.73
C GLN A 200 -8.69 13.36 13.64
N PRO A 201 -9.42 14.49 13.50
CA PRO A 201 -10.59 14.76 14.32
C PRO A 201 -11.71 13.76 14.06
N GLY A 202 -12.50 13.47 15.10
CA GLY A 202 -13.74 12.68 15.02
C GLY A 202 -14.99 13.52 15.19
N GLU A 203 -16.12 12.85 15.43
CA GLU A 203 -17.38 13.50 15.81
C GLU A 203 -17.42 13.90 17.29
N ALA A 204 -16.74 13.13 18.16
CA ALA A 204 -16.62 13.40 19.59
C ALA A 204 -15.16 13.71 19.96
N GLU A 205 -14.96 14.72 20.82
CA GLU A 205 -13.65 15.04 21.39
C GLU A 205 -13.29 14.01 22.46
N ALA A 206 -12.22 13.25 22.22
CA ALA A 206 -11.56 12.45 23.24
C ALA A 206 -10.04 12.46 23.00
N GLY A 207 -9.29 12.50 24.10
CA GLY A 207 -7.84 12.62 24.08
C GLY A 207 -7.16 11.28 23.79
N HIS A 208 -6.02 11.33 23.12
CA HIS A 208 -5.13 10.19 22.93
C HIS A 208 -3.84 10.41 23.72
N ASP A 209 -3.34 9.35 24.35
CA ASP A 209 -2.00 9.28 24.91
C ASP A 209 -1.12 8.41 24.01
N ILE A 210 -0.13 9.00 23.34
CA ILE A 210 0.64 8.37 22.28
C ILE A 210 2.10 8.27 22.71
N ALA A 211 2.62 7.05 22.88
CA ALA A 211 4.04 6.77 22.99
C ALA A 211 4.53 6.19 21.65
N LEU A 212 5.41 6.89 20.96
CA LEU A 212 5.87 6.55 19.61
C LEU A 212 7.40 6.50 19.53
N GLU A 213 7.92 5.36 19.08
CA GLU A 213 9.28 5.22 18.55
C GLU A 213 9.18 5.00 17.05
N ALA A 214 9.71 5.93 16.25
CA ALA A 214 9.64 5.86 14.80
C ALA A 214 11.04 6.04 14.18
N THR A 215 11.36 5.21 13.20
CA THR A 215 12.58 5.35 12.39
C THR A 215 12.29 5.17 10.91
N GLN A 216 13.06 5.84 10.04
CA GLN A 216 13.02 5.63 8.59
C GLN A 216 11.61 5.76 7.99
N SER A 217 10.83 6.72 8.46
CA SER A 217 9.45 6.95 8.03
C SER A 217 9.30 8.30 7.35
N PHE A 218 8.19 8.57 6.66
CA PHE A 218 8.03 9.92 6.08
C PHE A 218 7.98 11.00 7.17
N ARG A 219 7.20 10.73 8.23
CA ARG A 219 7.16 11.49 9.48
C ARG A 219 6.90 10.53 10.64
N GLY A 220 7.24 10.94 11.86
CA GLY A 220 6.85 10.23 13.07
C GLY A 220 5.36 10.40 13.33
N LEU A 221 4.96 11.60 13.78
CA LEU A 221 3.58 11.91 14.13
C LEU A 221 3.04 13.07 13.29
N ALA A 222 1.82 12.92 12.78
CA ALA A 222 1.06 14.01 12.18
C ALA A 222 -0.30 14.16 12.87
N ILE A 223 -0.52 15.28 13.54
CA ILE A 223 -1.83 15.68 14.06
C ILE A 223 -2.43 16.66 13.06
N MET A 224 -3.53 16.27 12.41
CA MET A 224 -4.11 17.02 11.30
C MET A 224 -5.62 17.23 11.49
N GLY A 225 -5.99 18.45 11.88
CA GLY A 225 -7.36 18.95 11.82
C GLY A 225 -7.67 19.72 10.54
N SER A 226 -8.89 20.25 10.46
CA SER A 226 -9.33 21.22 9.47
C SER A 226 -9.63 22.58 10.12
N ALA A 227 -9.96 23.60 9.32
CA ALA A 227 -10.39 24.88 9.85
C ALA A 227 -11.70 24.78 10.67
N GLU A 228 -12.54 23.80 10.34
CA GLU A 228 -13.86 23.57 10.96
C GLU A 228 -13.79 22.60 12.14
N ARG A 229 -12.83 21.66 12.13
CA ARG A 229 -12.62 20.67 13.18
C ARG A 229 -11.14 20.59 13.56
N VAL A 230 -10.80 21.24 14.66
CA VAL A 230 -9.46 21.15 15.24
C VAL A 230 -9.30 19.85 16.05
N VAL A 231 -8.08 19.33 16.12
CA VAL A 231 -7.75 18.23 17.05
C VAL A 231 -7.30 18.82 18.37
N GLY A 232 -7.83 18.34 19.50
CA GLY A 232 -7.49 18.85 20.83
C GLY A 232 -7.14 17.76 21.85
N GLY A 233 -6.37 18.15 22.87
CA GLY A 233 -6.23 17.36 24.11
C GLY A 233 -5.46 16.05 23.99
N ALA A 234 -4.59 15.90 23.00
CA ALA A 234 -3.69 14.75 22.90
C ALA A 234 -2.36 15.01 23.61
N THR A 235 -1.83 13.95 24.24
CA THR A 235 -0.49 13.90 24.81
C THR A 235 0.34 12.94 23.98
N ALA A 236 1.57 13.34 23.63
CA ALA A 236 2.46 12.49 22.85
C ALA A 236 3.89 12.56 23.38
N HIS A 237 4.51 11.38 23.52
CA HIS A 237 5.95 11.21 23.69
C HIS A 237 6.50 10.55 22.41
N VAL A 238 7.34 11.26 21.67
CA VAL A 238 7.80 10.84 20.34
C VAL A 238 9.32 10.78 20.30
N VAL A 239 9.87 9.62 19.94
CA VAL A 239 11.28 9.43 19.58
C VAL A 239 11.36 9.15 18.09
N ALA A 240 11.93 10.08 17.32
CA ALA A 240 11.92 10.07 15.87
C ALA A 240 13.32 10.20 15.26
N GLU A 241 13.69 9.24 14.42
CA GLU A 241 15.00 9.18 13.78
C GLU A 241 14.90 8.98 12.26
N GLU A 242 15.67 9.75 11.48
CA GLU A 242 15.71 9.61 10.01
C GLU A 242 14.34 9.72 9.33
N MET A 243 13.61 10.79 9.62
CA MET A 243 12.39 11.10 8.88
C MET A 243 12.71 11.76 7.54
N ASP A 244 11.97 11.40 6.49
CA ASP A 244 12.15 11.98 5.14
C ASP A 244 11.70 13.45 5.08
N ASP A 245 10.88 13.91 6.03
CA ASP A 245 10.41 15.30 6.14
C ASP A 245 10.64 15.87 7.55
N VAL A 246 9.59 16.00 8.36
CA VAL A 246 9.68 16.46 9.76
C VAL A 246 9.33 15.35 10.74
N ALA A 247 9.92 15.35 11.94
CA ALA A 247 9.58 14.38 12.97
C ALA A 247 8.11 14.49 13.40
N VAL A 248 7.63 15.71 13.65
CA VAL A 248 6.23 15.96 14.01
C VAL A 248 5.64 17.12 13.19
N LEU A 249 4.44 16.88 12.63
CA LEU A 249 3.56 17.95 12.12
C LEU A 249 2.38 18.13 13.07
N LEU A 250 2.17 19.37 13.50
CA LEU A 250 0.95 19.82 14.15
C LEU A 250 0.21 20.80 13.22
N SER A 251 -1.00 20.46 12.79
CA SER A 251 -1.78 21.27 11.85
C SER A 251 -3.24 21.38 12.28
N ASN A 252 -3.74 22.61 12.45
CA ASN A 252 -5.11 22.89 12.91
C ASN A 252 -5.46 22.12 14.20
N CYS A 253 -4.68 22.34 15.25
CA CYS A 253 -4.85 21.64 16.53
C CYS A 253 -4.69 22.60 17.71
N ARG A 254 -5.15 22.20 18.89
CA ARG A 254 -5.11 23.03 20.10
C ARG A 254 -4.75 22.22 21.34
N GLY A 255 -3.94 22.79 22.24
CA GLY A 255 -3.72 22.19 23.56
C GLY A 255 -3.02 20.84 23.52
N ILE A 256 -2.14 20.63 22.54
CA ILE A 256 -1.34 19.40 22.44
C ILE A 256 -0.18 19.50 23.43
N THR A 257 0.06 18.43 24.20
CA THR A 257 1.26 18.27 25.02
C THR A 257 2.20 17.30 24.31
N LEU A 258 3.39 17.77 23.92
CA LEU A 258 4.35 17.00 23.14
C LEU A 258 5.71 17.00 23.84
N ASP A 259 6.25 15.81 24.06
CA ASP A 259 7.65 15.58 24.37
C ASP A 259 8.31 14.89 23.16
N LEU A 260 9.30 15.52 22.55
CA LEU A 260 9.86 15.12 21.26
C LEU A 260 11.38 15.01 21.32
N HIS A 261 11.89 13.80 21.09
CA HIS A 261 13.28 13.53 20.77
C HIS A 261 13.44 13.28 19.28
N ALA A 262 14.16 14.16 18.58
CA ALA A 262 14.38 14.06 17.14
C ALA A 262 15.88 14.00 16.82
N ARG A 263 16.27 13.14 15.86
CA ARG A 263 17.61 13.21 15.27
C ARG A 263 17.64 12.90 13.78
N ARG A 264 18.65 13.43 13.08
CA ARG A 264 18.86 13.24 11.65
C ARG A 264 17.67 13.65 10.77
N CYS A 265 16.80 14.53 11.26
CA CYS A 265 15.64 15.06 10.52
C CYS A 265 15.26 16.44 11.07
N ALA A 266 14.42 17.19 10.35
CA ALA A 266 13.86 18.43 10.89
C ALA A 266 12.86 18.08 12.00
N PRO A 267 12.88 18.76 13.17
CA PRO A 267 12.12 18.29 14.33
C PRO A 267 10.62 18.56 14.23
N LEU A 268 10.23 19.80 13.95
CA LEU A 268 8.85 20.22 14.21
C LEU A 268 8.35 21.23 13.18
N GLN A 269 7.13 20.98 12.71
CA GLN A 269 6.38 21.94 11.91
C GLN A 269 5.00 22.20 12.52
N LEU A 270 4.66 23.47 12.67
CA LEU A 270 3.34 23.98 13.04
C LEU A 270 2.71 24.65 11.83
N ASN A 271 1.49 24.27 11.45
CA ASN A 271 0.84 24.76 10.24
C ASN A 271 -0.70 24.83 10.35
N GLY A 272 -1.35 25.23 9.26
CA GLY A 272 -2.80 25.20 9.08
C GLY A 272 -3.45 26.59 9.07
N GLY A 273 -4.62 26.70 8.45
CA GLY A 273 -5.39 27.96 8.42
C GLY A 273 -5.79 28.41 9.83
N ALA A 274 -6.24 27.48 10.68
CA ALA A 274 -6.46 27.73 12.10
C ALA A 274 -5.14 27.72 12.90
N GLY A 275 -4.12 27.01 12.40
CA GLY A 275 -2.81 26.90 13.03
C GLY A 275 -2.76 25.87 14.17
N ALA A 276 -1.58 25.66 14.74
CA ALA A 276 -1.43 24.99 16.03
C ALA A 276 -1.48 26.03 17.16
N ARG A 277 -2.34 25.85 18.15
CA ARG A 277 -2.57 26.83 19.23
C ARG A 277 -2.44 26.25 20.62
N ASP A 278 -1.97 27.06 21.57
CA ASP A 278 -1.94 26.73 23.00
C ASP A 278 -1.23 25.38 23.30
N CYS A 279 -0.29 24.96 22.46
CA CYS A 279 0.43 23.71 22.62
C CYS A 279 1.62 23.88 23.57
N ARG A 280 1.94 22.83 24.32
CA ARG A 280 3.12 22.75 25.19
C ARG A 280 4.08 21.71 24.60
N ILE A 281 5.26 22.16 24.20
CA ILE A 281 6.20 21.34 23.44
C ILE A 281 7.57 21.40 24.10
N ALA A 282 8.04 20.25 24.59
CA ALA A 282 9.44 20.01 24.91
C ALA A 282 10.08 19.33 23.71
N LEU A 283 11.15 19.93 23.18
CA LEU A 283 11.85 19.46 22.00
C LEU A 283 13.34 19.27 22.33
N HIS A 284 13.83 18.07 22.06
CA HIS A 284 15.23 17.69 22.16
C HIS A 284 15.73 17.23 20.78
N SER A 285 16.58 18.02 20.12
CA SER A 285 16.98 17.77 18.73
C SER A 285 18.48 17.91 18.46
N ASP A 286 19.02 17.12 17.54
CA ASP A 286 20.37 17.33 16.97
C ASP A 286 20.41 18.50 15.96
N ARG A 287 19.24 19.06 15.66
CA ARG A 287 19.03 20.25 14.82
C ARG A 287 18.12 21.25 15.54
N PRO A 288 18.56 21.85 16.66
CA PRO A 288 17.76 22.85 17.37
C PRO A 288 17.54 24.09 16.49
N GLY A 289 16.46 24.83 16.75
CA GLY A 289 16.07 26.03 16.01
C GLY A 289 15.38 25.77 14.66
N GLN A 290 15.27 24.51 14.21
CA GLN A 290 14.58 24.13 12.97
C GLN A 290 13.08 23.89 13.20
N VAL A 291 12.42 24.78 13.94
CA VAL A 291 10.98 24.78 14.13
C VAL A 291 10.32 25.70 13.10
N VAL A 292 9.50 25.14 12.22
CA VAL A 292 8.78 25.92 11.20
C VAL A 292 7.38 26.25 11.72
N GLN A 293 7.07 27.53 11.89
CA GLN A 293 5.72 27.98 12.22
C GLN A 293 5.09 28.72 11.03
N ARG A 294 3.89 28.28 10.62
CA ARG A 294 3.11 28.85 9.52
C ARG A 294 1.64 29.00 9.90
N GLY A 295 0.92 29.81 9.12
CA GLY A 295 -0.53 29.99 9.25
C GLY A 295 -0.93 30.70 10.55
N GLY A 296 -2.12 30.38 11.08
CA GLY A 296 -2.67 30.99 12.29
C GLY A 296 -2.10 30.44 13.61
N SER A 297 -0.88 29.91 13.60
CA SER A 297 -0.27 29.28 14.77
C SER A 297 0.15 30.33 15.81
N GLY A 298 -0.15 30.12 17.09
CA GLY A 298 0.13 31.10 18.15
C GLY A 298 -0.20 30.59 19.55
N GLY A 299 0.31 31.25 20.59
CA GLY A 299 0.10 30.83 21.99
C GLY A 299 0.82 29.54 22.38
N ASN A 300 1.74 29.05 21.55
CA ASN A 300 2.48 27.81 21.82
C ASN A 300 3.70 28.09 22.71
N MET A 301 3.90 27.25 23.72
CA MET A 301 5.11 27.24 24.54
C MET A 301 6.03 26.14 24.00
N ILE A 302 7.17 26.54 23.43
CA ILE A 302 8.16 25.63 22.85
C ILE A 302 9.47 25.80 23.61
N ILE A 303 9.92 24.74 24.24
CA ILE A 303 11.23 24.62 24.85
C ILE A 303 12.07 23.80 23.87
N ASP A 304 12.98 24.44 23.14
CA ASP A 304 13.82 23.84 22.10
C ASP A 304 15.27 23.72 22.61
N GLU A 305 15.62 22.51 23.04
CA GLU A 305 16.90 22.19 23.63
C GLU A 305 17.73 21.29 22.71
N PRO A 306 19.07 21.45 22.68
CA PRO A 306 19.95 20.49 22.03
C PRO A 306 19.79 19.09 22.64
N LEU A 307 19.90 18.07 21.79
CA LEU A 307 19.85 16.68 22.23
C LEU A 307 21.03 16.34 23.18
N ALA A 308 20.76 16.20 24.48
CA ALA A 308 21.78 15.85 25.47
C ALA A 308 22.18 14.36 25.46
N GLY A 309 21.28 13.49 25.00
CA GLY A 309 21.46 12.04 24.88
C GLY A 309 20.31 11.42 24.10
N TRP A 310 20.50 10.21 23.57
CA TRP A 310 19.45 9.51 22.82
C TRP A 310 18.70 8.52 23.72
N PRO A 311 17.35 8.54 23.75
CA PRO A 311 16.58 7.55 24.48
C PRO A 311 16.93 6.12 24.05
N ALA A 312 16.94 5.19 25.01
CA ALA A 312 17.02 3.77 24.68
C ALA A 312 15.79 3.39 23.86
N THR A 313 16.01 2.89 22.65
CA THR A 313 14.97 2.49 21.70
C THR A 313 15.19 1.03 21.33
N GLU A 314 14.11 0.29 21.16
CA GLU A 314 14.18 -1.09 20.69
C GLU A 314 13.57 -1.15 19.29
N PRO A 315 14.38 -1.26 18.23
CA PRO A 315 13.86 -1.24 16.87
C PRO A 315 12.89 -2.42 16.67
N PRO A 316 11.82 -2.24 15.86
CA PRO A 316 10.91 -3.32 15.52
C PRO A 316 11.66 -4.61 15.14
N PRO A 317 11.23 -5.79 15.62
CA PRO A 317 11.76 -7.07 15.17
C PRO A 317 11.76 -7.11 13.64
N ARG A 318 12.93 -7.45 13.10
CA ARG A 318 13.11 -7.60 11.65
C ARG A 318 12.45 -8.90 11.22
N LEU A 319 11.24 -8.79 10.66
CA LEU A 319 10.66 -9.86 9.86
C LEU A 319 11.28 -9.81 8.47
N ALA A 320 12.57 -10.16 8.37
CA ALA A 320 13.25 -10.18 7.08
C ALA A 320 12.72 -11.37 6.26
N ALA A 321 11.78 -11.12 5.36
CA ALA A 321 11.51 -12.03 4.24
C ALA A 321 12.53 -11.85 3.10
N TYR A 322 13.25 -10.71 3.06
CA TYR A 322 14.24 -10.40 2.02
C TYR A 322 15.33 -9.43 2.54
N PRO A 323 16.51 -9.36 1.88
CA PRO A 323 17.61 -8.51 2.31
C PRO A 323 17.25 -7.02 2.27
N ARG A 324 17.66 -6.25 3.29
CA ARG A 324 17.70 -4.78 3.21
C ARG A 324 18.64 -4.41 2.08
N HIS A 325 18.08 -3.80 1.05
CA HIS A 325 18.83 -3.31 -0.10
C HIS A 325 18.45 -1.85 -0.32
N GLU A 326 19.43 -0.97 -0.30
CA GLU A 326 19.24 0.45 -0.61
C GLU A 326 20.11 0.80 -1.80
N VAL A 327 19.55 1.58 -2.72
CA VAL A 327 20.27 2.09 -3.88
C VAL A 327 20.12 3.59 -3.92
N GLU A 328 21.21 4.34 -4.06
CA GLU A 328 21.18 5.79 -4.28
C GLU A 328 21.19 6.07 -5.78
N GLU A 329 20.11 6.64 -6.29
CA GLU A 329 19.89 6.84 -7.73
C GLU A 329 19.08 8.12 -7.99
N THR A 330 18.85 8.43 -9.27
CA THR A 330 17.91 9.46 -9.71
C THR A 330 16.65 8.81 -10.28
N CYS A 331 15.48 9.32 -9.92
CA CYS A 331 14.21 8.84 -10.46
C CYS A 331 14.06 9.25 -11.93
N SER A 332 13.98 8.28 -12.84
CA SER A 332 13.70 8.48 -14.27
C SER A 332 12.33 9.10 -14.55
N VAL A 333 11.42 9.12 -13.59
CA VAL A 333 10.11 9.78 -13.73
C VAL A 333 10.22 11.27 -13.39
N CYS A 334 10.46 11.62 -12.12
CA CYS A 334 10.36 13.00 -11.64
C CYS A 334 11.70 13.72 -11.43
N GLY A 335 12.84 13.00 -11.48
CA GLY A 335 14.17 13.55 -11.23
C GLY A 335 14.60 13.67 -9.77
N TRP A 336 13.80 13.18 -8.82
CA TRP A 336 14.23 13.11 -7.41
C TRP A 336 15.45 12.20 -7.26
N HIS A 337 16.48 12.71 -6.58
CA HIS A 337 17.70 11.97 -6.26
C HIS A 337 17.70 11.61 -4.77
N GLY A 338 18.04 10.37 -4.46
CA GLY A 338 18.12 9.90 -3.08
C GLY A 338 18.11 8.38 -2.97
N ARG A 339 17.91 7.89 -1.74
CA ARG A 339 17.94 6.47 -1.42
C ARG A 339 16.60 5.79 -1.72
N PHE A 340 16.63 4.79 -2.60
CA PHE A 340 15.54 3.88 -2.87
C PHE A 340 15.72 2.62 -2.04
N ARG A 341 14.73 2.31 -1.21
CA ARG A 341 14.78 1.16 -0.31
C ARG A 341 14.00 -0.01 -0.88
N ARG A 342 14.52 -1.22 -0.68
CA ARG A 342 13.74 -2.43 -0.93
C ARG A 342 12.68 -2.55 0.16
N THR A 343 11.43 -2.37 -0.22
CA THR A 343 10.28 -2.43 0.66
C THR A 343 9.32 -3.54 0.29
N HIS A 344 9.54 -4.31 -0.79
CA HIS A 344 8.64 -5.39 -1.20
C HIS A 344 9.40 -6.61 -1.72
N ARG A 345 8.80 -7.80 -1.59
CA ARG A 345 9.37 -9.07 -2.10
C ARG A 345 9.44 -9.10 -3.62
N LEU A 346 8.36 -8.66 -4.29
CA LEU A 346 8.29 -8.54 -5.75
C LEU A 346 9.13 -7.35 -6.18
N LEU A 347 10.17 -7.62 -6.96
CA LEU A 347 11.16 -6.63 -7.40
C LEU A 347 10.52 -5.41 -8.09
N ARG A 348 9.48 -5.62 -8.88
CA ARG A 348 8.81 -4.56 -9.66
C ARG A 348 8.03 -3.57 -8.78
N GLU A 349 7.54 -4.03 -7.63
CA GLU A 349 6.66 -3.25 -6.74
C GLU A 349 7.41 -2.60 -5.55
N THR A 350 8.74 -2.63 -5.59
CA THR A 350 9.62 -2.04 -4.56
C THR A 350 10.39 -0.83 -5.11
N PHE A 351 11.29 -0.24 -4.31
CA PHE A 351 12.14 0.89 -4.69
C PHE A 351 11.34 2.09 -5.21
N ALA A 352 10.27 2.42 -4.47
CA ALA A 352 9.44 3.57 -4.77
C ALA A 352 10.21 4.88 -4.58
N CYS A 353 10.08 5.80 -5.53
CA CYS A 353 10.65 7.14 -5.43
C CYS A 353 10.13 7.90 -4.20
N GLY A 354 11.01 8.52 -3.41
CA GLY A 354 10.62 9.33 -2.23
C GLY A 354 9.73 10.53 -2.56
N SER A 355 9.78 11.02 -3.81
CA SER A 355 8.97 12.14 -4.30
C SER A 355 7.70 11.68 -5.03
N CYS A 356 7.82 11.10 -6.24
CA CYS A 356 6.66 10.77 -7.07
C CYS A 356 6.06 9.38 -6.82
N ARG A 357 6.67 8.57 -5.94
CA ARG A 357 6.23 7.20 -5.59
C ARG A 357 6.21 6.20 -6.74
N ALA A 358 6.76 6.52 -7.90
CA ALA A 358 7.02 5.55 -8.96
C ALA A 358 7.87 4.39 -8.42
N THR A 359 7.30 3.18 -8.40
CA THR A 359 8.00 1.92 -8.09
C THR A 359 9.04 1.60 -9.17
N LEU A 360 9.87 0.56 -8.92
CA LEU A 360 10.85 0.10 -9.90
C LEU A 360 10.21 -0.23 -11.26
N ARG A 361 8.98 -0.77 -11.28
CA ARG A 361 8.18 -0.95 -12.51
C ARG A 361 8.09 0.34 -13.32
N TYR A 362 7.53 1.39 -12.74
CA TYR A 362 7.30 2.65 -13.43
C TYR A 362 8.60 3.39 -13.76
N ARG A 363 9.62 3.26 -12.90
CA ARG A 363 10.96 3.79 -13.17
C ARG A 363 11.63 3.09 -14.35
N SER A 364 11.55 1.76 -14.42
CA SER A 364 12.04 0.97 -15.57
C SER A 364 11.30 1.37 -16.86
N GLN A 365 9.98 1.51 -16.80
CA GLN A 365 9.17 1.89 -17.97
C GLN A 365 9.45 3.33 -18.42
N ALA A 366 9.62 4.27 -17.49
CA ALA A 366 10.08 5.62 -17.80
C ALA A 366 11.46 5.60 -18.47
N SER A 367 12.39 4.78 -17.98
CA SER A 367 13.71 4.67 -18.62
C SER A 367 13.61 4.10 -20.04
N ALA A 368 12.74 3.13 -20.30
CA ALA A 368 12.49 2.61 -21.64
C ALA A 368 11.87 3.66 -22.58
N LEU A 369 10.93 4.47 -22.08
CA LEU A 369 10.38 5.63 -22.79
C LEU A 369 11.51 6.62 -23.13
N LEU A 370 12.30 7.03 -22.15
CA LEU A 370 13.38 8.01 -22.35
C LEU A 370 14.44 7.52 -23.33
N ALA A 371 14.82 6.24 -23.27
CA ALA A 371 15.77 5.65 -24.22
C ALA A 371 15.23 5.60 -25.67
N SER A 372 13.90 5.52 -25.83
CA SER A 372 13.27 5.29 -27.14
C SER A 372 12.69 6.56 -27.79
N LEU A 373 12.45 7.60 -26.99
CA LEU A 373 11.85 8.87 -27.41
C LEU A 373 12.92 9.96 -27.51
N ALA A 374 12.67 10.95 -28.37
CA ALA A 374 13.50 12.17 -28.47
C ALA A 374 15.02 11.89 -28.59
N GLY A 375 15.41 10.80 -29.24
CA GLY A 375 16.81 10.40 -29.43
C GLY A 375 17.56 10.00 -28.15
N GLY A 376 16.87 9.72 -27.03
CA GLY A 376 17.56 9.36 -25.78
C GLY A 376 18.14 10.54 -25.01
N LEU A 377 17.76 11.77 -25.35
CA LEU A 377 18.45 12.99 -24.88
C LEU A 377 17.96 13.52 -23.53
N HIS A 378 16.83 13.02 -23.02
CA HIS A 378 16.22 13.54 -21.79
C HIS A 378 16.50 12.63 -20.60
N PRO A 379 16.94 13.18 -19.45
CA PRO A 379 17.29 12.37 -18.29
C PRO A 379 16.07 11.87 -17.50
N THR A 380 14.90 12.49 -17.67
CA THR A 380 13.67 12.16 -16.93
C THR A 380 12.41 12.43 -17.74
N MET A 381 11.30 11.77 -17.40
CA MET A 381 9.98 12.05 -18.01
C MET A 381 9.55 13.50 -17.77
N LYS A 382 9.86 14.06 -16.59
CA LYS A 382 9.67 15.47 -16.29
C LYS A 382 10.40 16.37 -17.29
N ALA A 383 11.69 16.14 -17.51
CA ALA A 383 12.50 16.93 -18.44
C ALA A 383 12.04 16.77 -19.90
N LEU A 384 11.63 15.56 -20.32
CA LEU A 384 11.05 15.33 -21.65
C LEU A 384 9.76 16.15 -21.82
N ALA A 385 8.86 16.12 -20.84
CA ALA A 385 7.58 16.82 -20.90
C ALA A 385 7.76 18.35 -20.86
N GLU A 386 8.73 18.86 -20.10
CA GLU A 386 9.07 20.29 -20.02
C GLU A 386 9.76 20.81 -21.30
N SER A 387 10.42 19.95 -22.08
CA SER A 387 11.04 20.33 -23.36
C SER A 387 10.05 20.68 -24.47
N GLY A 388 8.77 20.34 -24.29
CA GLY A 388 7.74 20.50 -25.31
C GLY A 388 7.75 19.41 -26.40
N TRP A 389 8.62 18.39 -26.32
CA TRP A 389 8.69 17.32 -27.33
C TRP A 389 7.37 16.56 -27.54
N LEU A 390 6.53 16.46 -26.51
CA LEU A 390 5.21 15.82 -26.60
C LEU A 390 4.15 16.70 -27.25
N ALA A 391 4.37 18.02 -27.39
CA ALA A 391 3.32 19.00 -27.72
C ALA A 391 2.68 18.82 -29.11
N ASP A 392 3.29 18.03 -29.99
CA ASP A 392 2.81 17.67 -31.33
C ASP A 392 2.51 16.16 -31.48
N LYS A 393 2.48 15.40 -30.38
CA LYS A 393 2.28 13.95 -30.37
C LYS A 393 0.86 13.56 -29.97
N ALA A 394 0.42 12.42 -30.49
CA ALA A 394 -0.75 11.71 -30.04
C ALA A 394 -0.34 10.49 -29.20
N VAL A 395 -0.79 10.45 -27.95
CA VAL A 395 -0.48 9.41 -26.97
C VAL A 395 -1.77 8.72 -26.50
N PHE A 396 -1.78 7.40 -26.45
CA PHE A 396 -2.84 6.61 -25.84
C PHE A 396 -2.28 5.84 -24.62
N GLU A 397 -2.86 6.06 -23.45
CA GLU A 397 -2.53 5.36 -22.22
C GLU A 397 -3.79 4.73 -21.59
N PRO A 398 -4.13 3.46 -21.93
CA PRO A 398 -5.24 2.76 -21.27
C PRO A 398 -5.06 2.70 -19.75
N GLY A 399 -6.17 2.80 -19.02
CA GLY A 399 -6.22 2.97 -17.58
C GLY A 399 -6.50 4.41 -17.15
N GLN A 400 -6.62 4.63 -15.83
CA GLN A 400 -6.92 5.94 -15.24
C GLN A 400 -5.86 6.46 -14.26
N SER A 401 -4.95 5.60 -13.78
CA SER A 401 -3.96 5.93 -12.76
C SER A 401 -2.54 5.56 -13.19
N GLY A 402 -1.54 6.26 -12.62
CA GLY A 402 -0.14 5.98 -12.90
C GLY A 402 0.76 7.22 -12.77
N PRO A 403 2.03 7.06 -12.35
CA PRO A 403 2.95 8.18 -12.14
C PRO A 403 3.47 8.82 -13.45
N LEU A 404 3.22 8.21 -14.62
CA LEU A 404 3.64 8.76 -15.92
C LEU A 404 2.66 9.80 -16.48
N ARG A 405 1.39 9.73 -16.06
CA ARG A 405 0.28 10.54 -16.59
C ARG A 405 0.51 12.04 -16.55
N PRO A 406 1.00 12.65 -15.45
CA PRO A 406 1.24 14.10 -15.40
C PRO A 406 2.24 14.60 -16.45
N TYR A 407 3.02 13.69 -17.04
CA TYR A 407 4.01 13.98 -18.06
C TYR A 407 3.46 13.67 -19.46
N LEU A 408 2.87 12.49 -19.66
CA LEU A 408 2.28 12.07 -20.93
C LEU A 408 1.07 12.91 -21.34
N SER A 409 0.32 13.46 -20.37
CA SER A 409 -0.81 14.36 -20.63
C SER A 409 -0.43 15.70 -21.24
N ARG A 410 0.87 16.00 -21.41
CA ARG A 410 1.35 17.16 -22.19
C ARG A 410 1.34 16.93 -23.70
N ALA A 411 0.90 15.75 -24.16
CA ALA A 411 0.73 15.45 -25.56
C ALA A 411 -0.37 16.32 -26.21
N GLN A 412 -0.26 16.61 -27.51
CA GLN A 412 -1.30 17.32 -28.26
C GLN A 412 -2.66 16.62 -28.15
N ARG A 413 -2.63 15.30 -28.27
CA ARG A 413 -3.78 14.42 -28.05
C ARG A 413 -3.36 13.37 -27.02
N TYR A 414 -4.00 13.38 -25.86
CA TYR A 414 -3.79 12.39 -24.82
C TYR A 414 -5.10 11.64 -24.56
N ALA A 415 -5.17 10.39 -24.99
CA ALA A 415 -6.32 9.53 -24.80
C ALA A 415 -6.09 8.58 -23.63
N VAL A 416 -7.11 8.43 -22.79
CA VAL A 416 -7.15 7.47 -21.67
C VAL A 416 -8.47 6.73 -21.73
N SER A 417 -8.50 5.49 -21.28
CA SER A 417 -9.72 4.68 -21.35
C SER A 417 -9.83 3.68 -20.20
N THR A 418 -11.03 3.13 -20.04
CA THR A 418 -11.25 1.89 -19.27
C THR A 418 -11.83 0.82 -20.18
N PHE A 419 -11.89 -0.42 -19.69
CA PHE A 419 -12.69 -1.46 -20.31
C PHE A 419 -13.84 -1.84 -19.38
N ARG A 420 -15.06 -1.85 -19.90
CA ARG A 420 -16.26 -2.34 -19.20
C ARG A 420 -17.02 -3.31 -20.09
N PRO A 421 -17.19 -4.58 -19.68
CA PRO A 421 -17.99 -5.53 -20.44
C PRO A 421 -19.39 -4.97 -20.76
N GLY A 422 -19.81 -5.12 -22.01
CA GLY A 422 -21.11 -4.66 -22.49
C GLY A 422 -21.19 -3.18 -22.88
N ILE A 423 -20.13 -2.39 -22.66
CA ILE A 423 -20.06 -1.00 -23.14
C ILE A 423 -19.20 -0.96 -24.42
N PRO A 424 -19.75 -0.55 -25.58
CA PRO A 424 -19.00 -0.45 -26.83
C PRO A 424 -17.79 0.49 -26.76
N SER A 425 -16.75 0.19 -27.56
CA SER A 425 -15.59 1.08 -27.72
C SER A 425 -16.00 2.46 -28.24
N GLY A 426 -15.50 3.52 -27.62
CA GLY A 426 -15.81 4.92 -27.93
C GLY A 426 -16.98 5.52 -27.13
N GLU A 427 -17.72 4.71 -26.36
CA GLU A 427 -18.77 5.23 -25.49
C GLU A 427 -18.22 5.73 -24.14
N MET A 428 -18.91 6.69 -23.53
CA MET A 428 -18.55 7.23 -22.22
C MET A 428 -19.22 6.43 -21.10
N TRP A 429 -18.43 5.98 -20.12
CA TRP A 429 -18.92 5.35 -18.91
C TRP A 429 -18.33 6.06 -17.68
N GLU A 430 -19.19 6.57 -16.80
CA GLU A 430 -18.80 7.35 -15.61
C GLU A 430 -17.80 8.49 -15.90
N GLY A 431 -17.95 9.13 -17.06
CA GLY A 431 -17.10 10.26 -17.47
C GLY A 431 -15.76 9.86 -18.09
N VAL A 432 -15.51 8.57 -18.33
CA VAL A 432 -14.30 8.08 -19.02
C VAL A 432 -14.69 7.21 -20.22
N GLU A 433 -13.95 7.36 -21.32
CA GLU A 433 -14.18 6.60 -22.54
C GLU A 433 -13.88 5.10 -22.32
N CYS A 434 -14.79 4.25 -22.79
CA CYS A 434 -14.61 2.80 -22.83
C CYS A 434 -13.88 2.41 -24.11
N GLN A 435 -12.85 1.59 -24.01
CA GLN A 435 -12.13 1.02 -25.15
C GLN A 435 -11.81 -0.45 -24.88
N ASP A 436 -12.31 -1.33 -25.75
CA ASP A 436 -11.81 -2.69 -25.87
C ASP A 436 -10.48 -2.65 -26.62
N LEU A 437 -9.39 -3.04 -25.96
CA LEU A 437 -8.06 -3.04 -26.59
C LEU A 437 -7.97 -4.01 -27.77
N THR A 438 -8.87 -4.98 -27.89
CA THR A 438 -8.95 -5.89 -29.05
C THR A 438 -9.68 -5.29 -30.25
N ALA A 439 -10.40 -4.19 -30.06
CA ALA A 439 -11.16 -3.48 -31.09
C ALA A 439 -11.53 -2.05 -30.61
N THR A 440 -10.58 -1.12 -30.69
CA THR A 440 -10.78 0.28 -30.28
C THR A 440 -11.60 1.03 -31.33
N SER A 441 -12.25 2.13 -30.93
CA SER A 441 -12.96 3.03 -31.86
C SER A 441 -12.04 4.02 -32.59
N PHE A 442 -10.74 3.97 -32.31
CA PHE A 442 -9.78 4.91 -32.89
C PHE A 442 -9.52 4.63 -34.37
N ALA A 443 -9.21 5.69 -35.12
CA ALA A 443 -8.77 5.56 -36.50
C ALA A 443 -7.38 4.88 -36.60
N ASP A 444 -7.13 4.24 -37.74
CA ASP A 444 -5.80 3.74 -38.11
C ASP A 444 -4.77 4.87 -38.00
N GLU A 445 -3.54 4.51 -37.61
CA GLU A 445 -2.39 5.43 -37.65
C GLU A 445 -2.61 6.76 -36.92
N SER A 446 -3.36 6.73 -35.82
CA SER A 446 -3.80 7.93 -35.12
C SER A 446 -2.97 8.28 -33.87
N PHE A 447 -2.05 7.39 -33.45
CA PHE A 447 -1.17 7.60 -32.29
C PHE A 447 0.31 7.45 -32.63
N ASP A 448 1.14 8.34 -32.07
CA ASP A 448 2.60 8.23 -32.12
C ASP A 448 3.13 7.25 -31.06
N LEU A 449 2.42 7.14 -29.93
CA LEU A 449 2.81 6.36 -28.78
C LEU A 449 1.59 5.72 -28.11
N VAL A 450 1.70 4.44 -27.79
CA VAL A 450 0.79 3.72 -26.89
C VAL A 450 1.58 3.31 -25.65
N VAL A 451 1.06 3.55 -24.44
CA VAL A 451 1.69 3.16 -23.18
C VAL A 451 0.72 2.31 -22.35
N SER A 452 1.05 1.06 -22.07
CA SER A 452 0.21 0.18 -21.24
C SER A 452 1.02 -0.41 -20.08
N SER A 453 0.47 -0.40 -18.87
CA SER A 453 1.23 -0.81 -17.67
C SER A 453 0.51 -1.93 -16.93
N ASP A 454 0.99 -3.17 -17.06
CA ASP A 454 0.37 -4.39 -16.46
C ASP A 454 -1.11 -4.53 -16.85
N ILE A 455 -1.36 -4.46 -18.17
CA ILE A 455 -2.71 -4.58 -18.76
C ILE A 455 -2.83 -5.81 -19.65
N MET A 456 -1.79 -6.15 -20.40
CA MET A 456 -1.88 -7.14 -21.48
C MET A 456 -2.16 -8.55 -20.97
N GLU A 457 -1.72 -8.87 -19.76
CA GLU A 457 -1.95 -10.17 -19.12
C GLU A 457 -3.43 -10.39 -18.77
N HIS A 458 -4.21 -9.30 -18.72
CA HIS A 458 -5.64 -9.29 -18.42
C HIS A 458 -6.52 -9.27 -19.67
N VAL A 459 -5.95 -9.11 -20.85
CA VAL A 459 -6.71 -9.10 -22.10
C VAL A 459 -7.01 -10.55 -22.48
N ARG A 460 -8.31 -10.85 -22.69
CA ARG A 460 -8.81 -12.19 -23.04
C ARG A 460 -8.08 -12.82 -24.24
N ARG A 461 -7.87 -12.02 -25.29
CA ARG A 461 -7.20 -12.39 -26.55
C ARG A 461 -6.09 -11.38 -26.85
N PRO A 462 -4.97 -11.44 -26.13
CA PRO A 462 -4.01 -10.35 -26.12
C PRO A 462 -3.34 -10.16 -27.49
N GLU A 463 -3.25 -11.21 -28.32
CA GLU A 463 -2.79 -11.15 -29.72
C GLU A 463 -3.65 -10.21 -30.58
N ARG A 464 -4.97 -10.18 -30.36
CA ARG A 464 -5.87 -9.23 -31.03
C ARG A 464 -5.61 -7.81 -30.57
N ALA A 465 -5.32 -7.63 -29.28
CA ALA A 465 -5.00 -6.30 -28.75
C ALA A 465 -3.67 -5.77 -29.30
N TRP A 466 -2.65 -6.60 -29.49
CA TRP A 466 -1.43 -6.14 -30.17
C TRP A 466 -1.64 -5.86 -31.65
N ALA A 467 -2.46 -6.65 -32.36
CA ALA A 467 -2.84 -6.34 -33.73
C ALA A 467 -3.58 -4.98 -33.83
N GLU A 468 -4.43 -4.69 -32.86
CA GLU A 468 -5.17 -3.44 -32.77
C GLU A 468 -4.26 -2.25 -32.39
N ILE A 469 -3.37 -2.42 -31.41
CA ILE A 469 -2.33 -1.45 -31.07
C ILE A 469 -1.46 -1.13 -32.30
N ARG A 470 -1.09 -2.16 -33.08
CA ARG A 470 -0.39 -1.95 -34.35
C ARG A 470 -1.22 -1.12 -35.32
N ARG A 471 -2.53 -1.39 -35.48
CA ARG A 471 -3.41 -0.65 -36.39
C ARG A 471 -3.45 0.84 -36.04
N ILE A 472 -3.61 1.18 -34.76
CA ILE A 472 -3.78 2.57 -34.30
C ILE A 472 -2.45 3.34 -34.20
N LEU A 473 -1.31 2.65 -34.10
CA LEU A 473 0.00 3.30 -34.13
C LEU A 473 0.34 3.82 -35.53
N LYS A 474 0.91 5.01 -35.66
CA LYS A 474 1.50 5.49 -36.92
C LYS A 474 2.68 4.62 -37.34
N PRO A 475 3.04 4.56 -38.64
CA PRO A 475 4.32 3.98 -39.07
C PRO A 475 5.50 4.54 -38.26
N GLY A 476 6.31 3.67 -37.67
CA GLY A 476 7.42 4.05 -36.80
C GLY A 476 7.04 4.38 -35.35
N GLY A 477 5.74 4.47 -35.04
CA GLY A 477 5.19 4.68 -33.70
C GLY A 477 5.53 3.54 -32.75
N LEU A 478 5.44 3.83 -31.45
CA LEU A 478 5.92 2.94 -30.39
C LEU A 478 4.79 2.46 -29.48
N HIS A 479 4.86 1.18 -29.09
CA HIS A 479 4.14 0.67 -27.92
C HIS A 479 5.16 0.39 -26.81
N VAL A 480 5.10 1.16 -25.73
CA VAL A 480 5.97 0.96 -24.56
C VAL A 480 5.15 0.39 -23.43
N PHE A 481 5.45 -0.83 -23.01
CA PHE A 481 4.61 -1.55 -22.07
C PHE A 481 5.37 -2.27 -20.97
N SER A 482 4.64 -2.56 -19.91
CA SER A 482 5.07 -3.48 -18.87
C SER A 482 4.06 -4.60 -18.70
N ILE A 483 4.57 -5.77 -18.34
CA ILE A 483 3.89 -6.99 -17.94
C ILE A 483 4.63 -7.54 -16.72
N PRO A 484 4.03 -8.43 -15.90
CA PRO A 484 4.58 -8.89 -14.62
C PRO A 484 5.78 -9.85 -14.73
N LEU A 485 6.80 -9.45 -15.51
CA LEU A 485 8.03 -10.18 -15.75
C LEU A 485 9.28 -9.44 -15.26
N VAL A 486 10.28 -10.24 -14.89
CA VAL A 486 11.65 -9.83 -14.60
C VAL A 486 12.60 -10.75 -15.38
N ALA A 487 13.84 -10.32 -15.57
CA ALA A 487 14.86 -11.14 -16.21
C ALA A 487 15.43 -12.19 -15.23
N PRO A 488 15.86 -13.37 -15.72
CA PRO A 488 15.59 -13.89 -17.06
C PRO A 488 14.10 -14.25 -17.23
N MET A 489 13.58 -14.04 -18.44
CA MET A 489 12.18 -14.38 -18.74
C MET A 489 12.00 -15.90 -18.88
N PRO A 490 10.86 -16.47 -18.44
CA PRO A 490 10.47 -17.82 -18.83
C PRO A 490 10.47 -17.96 -20.35
N PRO A 491 10.85 -19.11 -20.94
CA PRO A 491 10.99 -19.22 -22.39
C PRO A 491 9.64 -19.15 -23.13
N HIS A 492 8.56 -19.62 -22.52
CA HIS A 492 7.25 -19.77 -23.17
C HIS A 492 6.14 -19.14 -22.35
N SER A 493 5.17 -18.58 -23.07
CA SER A 493 3.93 -18.05 -22.51
C SER A 493 2.99 -19.19 -22.15
N VAL A 494 2.24 -19.03 -21.05
CA VAL A 494 1.28 -20.02 -20.54
C VAL A 494 -0.11 -19.38 -20.52
N ALA A 495 -1.02 -19.92 -21.33
CA ALA A 495 -2.44 -19.59 -21.23
C ALA A 495 -3.01 -20.19 -19.94
N ARG A 496 -3.61 -19.34 -19.10
CA ARG A 496 -4.33 -19.75 -17.88
C ARG A 496 -5.80 -20.07 -18.16
N VAL A 497 -6.32 -19.55 -19.27
CA VAL A 497 -7.72 -19.67 -19.69
C VAL A 497 -7.74 -20.01 -21.18
N ASP A 498 -8.51 -21.03 -21.55
CA ASP A 498 -8.87 -21.29 -22.94
C ASP A 498 -10.02 -20.36 -23.33
N VAL A 499 -9.74 -19.55 -24.36
CA VAL A 499 -10.60 -18.50 -24.90
C VAL A 499 -11.03 -18.81 -26.34
N SER A 500 -10.88 -20.05 -26.79
CA SER A 500 -11.30 -20.50 -28.12
C SER A 500 -12.82 -20.40 -28.30
N GLY A 501 -13.59 -20.63 -27.24
CA GLY A 501 -15.04 -20.45 -27.17
C GLY A 501 -15.49 -19.05 -26.73
N GLU A 502 -16.80 -18.87 -26.62
CA GLU A 502 -17.42 -17.66 -26.04
C GLU A 502 -17.22 -17.58 -24.53
N GLU A 503 -17.26 -18.73 -23.85
CA GLU A 503 -17.04 -18.85 -22.42
C GLU A 503 -15.56 -19.06 -22.09
N ASP A 504 -15.18 -18.66 -20.89
CA ASP A 504 -13.84 -18.87 -20.35
C ASP A 504 -13.74 -20.26 -19.72
N VAL A 505 -12.78 -21.05 -20.20
CA VAL A 505 -12.47 -22.36 -19.60
C VAL A 505 -11.13 -22.25 -18.88
N HIS A 506 -11.16 -22.26 -17.55
CA HIS A 506 -9.95 -22.13 -16.73
C HIS A 506 -9.06 -23.39 -16.85
N LEU A 507 -7.87 -23.22 -17.44
CA LEU A 507 -6.86 -24.27 -17.58
C LEU A 507 -6.01 -24.42 -16.32
N LEU A 508 -5.83 -23.31 -15.60
CA LEU A 508 -5.04 -23.22 -14.37
C LEU A 508 -5.86 -22.49 -13.28
N PRO A 509 -5.48 -22.61 -11.98
CA PRO A 509 -6.13 -21.86 -10.92
C PRO A 509 -6.16 -20.36 -11.22
N GLU A 510 -7.24 -19.68 -10.91
CA GLU A 510 -7.39 -18.26 -11.24
C GLU A 510 -6.35 -17.40 -10.52
N VAL A 511 -5.82 -16.41 -11.22
CA VAL A 511 -4.93 -15.38 -10.67
C VAL A 511 -5.53 -14.03 -11.02
N TYR A 512 -5.58 -13.13 -10.05
CA TYR A 512 -6.17 -11.81 -10.20
C TYR A 512 -5.17 -10.73 -9.81
N HIS A 513 -5.10 -9.65 -10.60
CA HIS A 513 -4.49 -8.40 -10.18
C HIS A 513 -5.55 -7.33 -9.93
N GLY A 514 -5.15 -6.18 -9.38
CA GLY A 514 -6.07 -5.06 -9.18
C GLY A 514 -6.38 -4.36 -10.50
N ASP A 515 -7.65 -3.98 -10.70
CA ASP A 515 -8.10 -3.28 -11.92
C ASP A 515 -7.81 -1.76 -11.92
N GLY A 516 -7.14 -1.25 -10.88
CA GLY A 516 -6.85 0.17 -10.69
C GLY A 516 -8.02 1.02 -10.16
N ALA A 517 -9.23 0.45 -10.06
CA ALA A 517 -10.45 1.07 -9.52
C ALA A 517 -10.96 0.38 -8.24
N GLY A 518 -10.20 -0.57 -7.69
CA GLY A 518 -10.53 -1.30 -6.45
C GLY A 518 -11.21 -2.64 -6.68
N GLY A 519 -11.41 -3.05 -7.93
CA GLY A 519 -11.83 -4.39 -8.34
C GLY A 519 -10.67 -5.28 -8.78
N ARG A 520 -11.00 -6.38 -9.45
CA ARG A 520 -10.05 -7.45 -9.84
C ARG A 520 -10.07 -7.67 -11.36
N SER A 521 -8.90 -7.90 -11.93
CA SER A 521 -8.71 -8.31 -13.33
C SER A 521 -8.10 -9.70 -13.38
N LEU A 522 -8.79 -10.64 -14.04
CA LEU A 522 -8.30 -12.01 -14.24
C LEU A 522 -7.04 -12.00 -15.11
N VAL A 523 -6.05 -12.80 -14.77
CA VAL A 523 -4.87 -13.06 -15.61
C VAL A 523 -5.21 -14.18 -16.59
N TYR A 524 -5.24 -13.85 -17.88
CA TYR A 524 -5.47 -14.81 -18.96
C TYR A 524 -4.18 -15.49 -19.41
N THR A 525 -3.07 -14.76 -19.40
CA THR A 525 -1.78 -15.25 -19.90
C THR A 525 -0.64 -14.85 -18.98
N ASP A 526 0.17 -15.83 -18.56
CA ASP A 526 1.50 -15.58 -18.01
C ASP A 526 2.50 -15.57 -19.17
N PHE A 527 3.03 -14.40 -19.53
CA PHE A 527 3.88 -14.28 -20.71
C PHE A 527 5.29 -14.84 -20.50
N GLY A 528 5.91 -15.29 -21.59
CA GLY A 528 7.31 -15.69 -21.69
C GLY A 528 8.07 -14.92 -22.77
N ALA A 529 9.31 -15.34 -23.03
CA ALA A 529 10.21 -14.73 -24.00
C ALA A 529 9.75 -14.92 -25.47
N ASP A 530 9.00 -15.99 -25.74
CA ASP A 530 8.32 -16.25 -27.02
C ASP A 530 7.38 -15.11 -27.47
N LEU A 531 6.93 -14.26 -26.53
CA LEU A 531 6.21 -13.03 -26.84
C LEU A 531 6.98 -12.14 -27.83
N LEU A 532 8.31 -12.07 -27.74
CA LEU A 532 9.12 -11.21 -28.61
C LEU A 532 9.01 -11.64 -30.08
N ASP A 533 9.03 -12.95 -30.34
CA ASP A 533 8.88 -13.51 -31.68
C ASP A 533 7.45 -13.34 -32.20
N GLN A 534 6.45 -13.54 -31.34
CA GLN A 534 5.04 -13.33 -31.68
C GLN A 534 4.77 -11.88 -32.11
N LEU A 535 5.28 -10.89 -31.36
CA LEU A 535 5.11 -9.47 -31.69
C LEU A 535 5.89 -9.08 -32.95
N ALA A 536 7.09 -9.62 -33.15
CA ALA A 536 7.86 -9.43 -34.38
C ALA A 536 7.08 -9.94 -35.62
N ALA A 537 6.47 -11.12 -35.53
CA ALA A 537 5.65 -11.70 -36.60
C ALA A 537 4.40 -10.84 -36.92
N LEU A 538 3.84 -10.18 -35.91
CA LEU A 538 2.74 -9.21 -36.09
C LEU A 538 3.21 -7.89 -36.73
N GLY A 539 4.52 -7.67 -36.91
CA GLY A 539 5.08 -6.41 -37.43
C GLY A 539 5.31 -5.35 -36.34
N LEU A 540 5.46 -5.81 -35.10
CA LEU A 540 5.82 -5.05 -33.91
C LEU A 540 7.10 -5.65 -33.30
N PRO A 541 8.27 -5.62 -33.96
CA PRO A 541 9.51 -6.08 -33.31
C PRO A 541 9.71 -5.41 -31.95
N THR A 542 9.95 -6.23 -30.93
CA THR A 542 9.96 -5.82 -29.52
C THR A 542 11.32 -6.05 -28.90
N GLN A 543 11.77 -5.09 -28.10
CA GLN A 543 12.93 -5.22 -27.23
C GLN A 543 12.49 -5.29 -25.77
N ALA A 544 13.05 -6.23 -25.01
CA ALA A 544 12.95 -6.28 -23.56
C ALA A 544 14.15 -5.51 -22.98
N LEU A 545 13.89 -4.35 -22.38
CA LEU A 545 14.90 -3.48 -21.79
C LEU A 545 14.99 -3.70 -20.29
N LEU A 546 16.21 -3.90 -19.79
CA LEU A 546 16.51 -3.96 -18.37
C LEU A 546 16.46 -2.55 -17.76
N HIS A 547 16.23 -2.47 -16.45
CA HIS A 547 16.31 -1.21 -15.73
C HIS A 547 17.74 -0.66 -15.83
N PRO A 548 17.95 0.55 -16.37
CA PRO A 548 19.27 1.15 -16.41
C PRO A 548 19.60 1.67 -15.01
N GLY A 549 20.50 0.96 -14.33
CA GLY A 549 21.02 1.27 -13.02
C GLY A 549 22.32 0.53 -12.79
N GLY A 550 23.18 1.07 -11.92
CA GLY A 550 24.43 0.39 -11.54
C GLY A 550 24.22 -0.80 -10.61
N ASP A 551 23.00 -0.92 -10.05
CA ASP A 551 22.70 -1.90 -9.02
C ASP A 551 22.17 -3.23 -9.58
N PRO A 552 22.83 -4.36 -9.27
CA PRO A 552 22.47 -5.67 -9.82
C PRO A 552 21.12 -6.21 -9.29
N VAL A 553 20.60 -5.72 -8.16
CA VAL A 553 19.30 -6.13 -7.63
C VAL A 553 18.17 -5.50 -8.43
N CYS A 554 18.34 -4.26 -8.90
CA CYS A 554 17.34 -3.54 -9.70
C CYS A 554 17.36 -3.94 -11.18
N ALA A 555 18.54 -4.32 -11.72
CA ALA A 555 18.75 -4.60 -13.13
C ALA A 555 17.71 -5.55 -13.77
N PRO A 556 17.23 -6.62 -13.12
CA PRO A 556 16.27 -7.55 -13.73
C PRO A 556 14.88 -6.98 -14.01
N ALA A 557 14.52 -5.78 -13.55
CA ALA A 557 13.21 -5.21 -13.84
C ALA A 557 13.07 -4.86 -15.33
N LEU A 558 12.09 -5.47 -16.00
CA LEU A 558 11.90 -5.36 -17.45
C LEU A 558 10.83 -4.34 -17.84
N SER A 559 11.07 -3.67 -18.97
CA SER A 559 10.08 -2.92 -19.74
C SER A 559 10.25 -3.23 -21.23
N PHE A 560 9.16 -3.17 -21.98
CA PHE A 560 9.15 -3.62 -23.37
C PHE A 560 8.89 -2.45 -24.31
N VAL A 561 9.58 -2.43 -25.44
CA VAL A 561 9.41 -1.42 -26.48
C VAL A 561 9.19 -2.12 -27.80
N SER A 562 7.97 -2.02 -28.32
CA SER A 562 7.61 -2.44 -29.67
C SER A 562 7.61 -1.26 -30.61
N ARG A 563 8.12 -1.44 -31.83
CA ARG A 563 8.06 -0.43 -32.89
C ARG A 563 7.20 -0.92 -34.04
N ARG A 564 6.20 -0.14 -34.47
CA ARG A 564 5.48 -0.45 -35.70
C ARG A 564 6.40 -0.25 -36.90
N LEU A 565 6.56 -1.29 -37.71
CA LEU A 565 7.32 -1.21 -38.97
C LEU A 565 6.61 -0.30 -39.97
N ASN A 566 7.40 0.48 -40.72
CA ASN A 566 6.94 1.21 -41.90
C ASN A 566 6.64 0.17 -42.98
N ARG A 567 5.37 -0.08 -43.30
CA ARG A 567 4.99 -0.81 -44.51
C ARG A 567 4.51 0.16 -45.55
#